data_AF-A0A5J4W0B7-F1
#
_entry.id   AF-A0A5J4W0B7-F1
#
_cell.length_a   1.000
_cell.length_b   1.000
_cell.length_c   1.000
_cell.angle_alpha   90.00
_cell.angle_beta   90.00
_cell.angle_gamma   90.00
#
_symmetry.space_group_name_H-M   'P 1'
#
loop_
_entity.id
_entity.type
_entity.pdbx_description
1 polymer ?
#
loop_
_entity_poly.entity_id
_entity_poly.type
_entity_poly.pdbx_seq_one_letter_code
_entity_poly.pdbx_strand_id
1 'polypeptide(L)'
;MISDAFVAAREQVQSRTIKERIEVAAVDLYEYRKFAEDKLKNKLLTGHAIDLYLCKDNDLFIIDFDIDHAGKLNEEEKEKIRQNRISNKLSQNVWLIQIASGGIYAYCNRNGSKISSNKNKKVVIYGYSQEIDIFVQTYAHKDGKQVENRVMLPDSKEGIMDKDVQKKEIHHIKQLNELYNATHPASLYDILDK
;
A
#
# COMPACT_ATOMS: atom_id res chain seq x y z
N MET A 1 1.00 3.57 34.16
CA MET A 1 2.30 2.86 34.09
C MET A 1 2.42 1.93 32.89
N ILE A 2 1.61 0.88 32.72
CA ILE A 2 1.71 0.01 31.53
C ILE A 2 1.28 0.75 30.24
N SER A 3 0.24 1.59 30.29
CA SER A 3 -0.20 2.40 29.14
C SER A 3 0.87 3.36 28.64
N ASP A 4 1.62 3.96 29.56
CA ASP A 4 2.53 5.07 29.25
C ASP A 4 3.78 4.55 28.51
N ALA A 5 4.22 3.34 28.85
CA ALA A 5 5.29 2.65 28.13
C ALA A 5 4.88 2.28 26.69
N PHE A 6 3.64 1.83 26.47
CA PHE A 6 3.13 1.53 25.12
C PHE A 6 2.96 2.80 24.27
N VAL A 7 2.52 3.90 24.88
CA VAL A 7 2.44 5.20 24.20
C VAL A 7 3.84 5.68 23.83
N ALA A 8 4.79 5.68 24.77
CA ALA A 8 6.17 6.10 24.50
C ALA A 8 6.86 5.25 23.41
N ALA A 9 6.64 3.93 23.41
CA ALA A 9 7.17 3.05 22.37
C ALA A 9 6.58 3.36 20.99
N ARG A 10 5.29 3.68 20.91
CA ARG A 10 4.64 4.10 19.65
C ARG A 10 5.19 5.43 19.16
N GLU A 11 5.26 6.44 20.02
CA GLU A 11 5.85 7.75 19.69
C GLU A 11 7.28 7.60 19.14
N GLN A 12 8.10 6.75 19.77
CA GLN A 12 9.46 6.49 19.31
C GLN A 12 9.52 5.83 17.91
N VAL A 13 8.56 4.95 17.58
CA VAL A 13 8.47 4.36 16.24
C VAL A 13 7.98 5.39 15.23
N GLN A 14 6.99 6.20 15.59
CA GLN A 14 6.42 7.23 14.73
C GLN A 14 7.36 8.41 14.45
N SER A 15 8.34 8.64 15.31
CA SER A 15 9.39 9.63 15.07
C SER A 15 10.40 9.22 13.99
N ARG A 16 10.40 7.95 13.55
CA ARG A 16 11.20 7.49 12.42
C ARG A 16 10.52 7.83 11.10
N THR A 17 11.33 8.06 10.08
CA THR A 17 10.83 8.26 8.72
C THR A 17 10.17 6.99 8.19
N ILE A 18 9.24 7.11 7.23
CA ILE A 18 8.65 5.93 6.59
C ILE A 18 9.73 5.04 5.98
N LYS A 19 10.74 5.62 5.33
CA LYS A 19 11.92 4.91 4.83
C LYS A 19 12.56 4.00 5.88
N GLU A 20 12.93 4.54 7.04
CA GLU A 20 13.57 3.77 8.13
C GLU A 20 12.66 2.66 8.66
N ARG A 21 11.34 2.89 8.65
CA ARG A 21 10.34 1.93 9.16
C ARG A 21 10.19 0.71 8.25
N ILE A 22 10.44 0.86 6.94
CA ILE A 22 10.24 -0.20 5.95
C ILE A 22 11.54 -0.84 5.44
N GLU A 23 12.68 -0.22 5.66
CA GLU A 23 13.97 -0.58 5.04
C GLU A 23 14.35 -2.05 5.21
N VAL A 24 14.18 -2.59 6.43
CA VAL A 24 14.53 -3.98 6.76
C VAL A 24 13.59 -5.02 6.12
N ALA A 25 12.47 -4.56 5.54
CA ALA A 25 11.44 -5.38 4.93
C ALA A 25 11.42 -5.26 3.41
N ALA A 26 12.30 -4.45 2.83
CA ALA A 26 12.44 -4.32 1.38
C ALA A 26 13.02 -5.62 0.78
N VAL A 27 12.40 -6.09 -0.30
CA VAL A 27 12.80 -7.27 -1.07
C VAL A 27 12.84 -6.94 -2.56
N ASP A 28 13.75 -7.58 -3.28
CA ASP A 28 13.92 -7.38 -4.72
C ASP A 28 12.81 -8.04 -5.54
N LEU A 29 12.40 -7.37 -6.61
CA LEU A 29 11.44 -7.85 -7.60
C LEU A 29 12.12 -8.07 -8.95
N TYR A 30 11.83 -9.20 -9.59
CA TYR A 30 12.45 -9.59 -10.84
C TYR A 30 11.41 -9.86 -11.96
N GLU A 31 11.80 -9.61 -13.21
CA GLU A 31 10.99 -9.83 -14.42
C GLU A 31 9.56 -9.24 -14.38
N TYR A 32 9.40 -8.10 -13.71
CA TYR A 32 8.14 -7.39 -13.55
C TYR A 32 7.08 -8.18 -12.77
N ARG A 33 7.52 -9.11 -11.90
CA ARG A 33 6.65 -9.92 -11.05
C ARG A 33 6.60 -9.37 -9.63
N LYS A 34 5.40 -9.26 -9.08
CA LYS A 34 5.15 -8.86 -7.69
C LYS A 34 5.60 -9.91 -6.66
N PHE A 35 5.53 -11.18 -7.04
CA PHE A 35 5.97 -12.30 -6.22
C PHE A 35 7.13 -12.98 -6.94
N ALA A 36 8.31 -12.86 -6.36
CA ALA A 36 9.53 -13.46 -6.86
C ALA A 36 9.67 -14.88 -6.33
N GLU A 37 9.85 -15.84 -7.22
CA GLU A 37 10.35 -17.18 -6.88
C GLU A 37 11.87 -17.10 -6.66
N ASP A 38 12.42 -17.86 -5.70
CA ASP A 38 13.87 -17.87 -5.40
C ASP A 38 14.76 -18.14 -6.64
N LYS A 39 14.20 -18.81 -7.65
CA LYS A 39 14.86 -19.14 -8.92
C LYS A 39 15.09 -17.93 -9.83
N LEU A 40 14.52 -16.76 -9.51
CA LEU A 40 14.56 -15.56 -10.35
C LEU A 40 15.67 -14.57 -9.97
N LYS A 41 16.48 -14.85 -8.94
CA LYS A 41 17.53 -13.91 -8.46
C LYS A 41 18.59 -13.53 -9.51
N ASN A 42 18.76 -14.37 -10.55
CA ASN A 42 19.68 -14.11 -11.67
C ASN A 42 19.01 -13.36 -12.84
N LYS A 43 17.78 -12.89 -12.68
CA LYS A 43 17.00 -12.23 -13.73
C LYS A 43 17.07 -10.70 -13.62
N LEU A 44 16.43 -10.03 -14.57
CA LEU A 44 16.33 -8.58 -14.58
C LEU A 44 15.66 -8.07 -13.30
N LEU A 45 16.40 -7.27 -12.51
CA LEU A 45 15.85 -6.50 -11.39
C LEU A 45 14.91 -5.43 -11.95
N THR A 46 13.68 -5.42 -11.46
CA THR A 46 12.60 -4.56 -11.97
C THR A 46 11.99 -3.65 -10.90
N GLY A 47 12.43 -3.78 -9.65
CA GLY A 47 11.97 -2.93 -8.55
C GLY A 47 12.15 -3.58 -7.20
N HIS A 48 11.47 -3.02 -6.21
CA HIS A 48 11.44 -3.49 -4.84
C HIS A 48 10.01 -3.50 -4.30
N ALA A 49 9.74 -4.39 -3.35
CA ALA A 49 8.51 -4.40 -2.57
C ALA A 49 8.84 -4.47 -1.09
N ILE A 50 7.90 -4.07 -0.24
CA ILE A 50 7.93 -4.41 1.18
C ILE A 50 7.24 -5.75 1.34
N ASP A 51 7.92 -6.71 1.95
CA ASP A 51 7.26 -7.88 2.51
C ASP A 51 6.69 -7.53 3.89
N LEU A 52 5.37 -7.46 4.01
CA LEU A 52 4.72 -7.01 5.25
C LEU A 52 4.96 -7.96 6.42
N TYR A 53 5.36 -9.20 6.17
CA TYR A 53 5.79 -10.11 7.23
C TYR A 53 7.16 -9.74 7.81
N LEU A 54 8.07 -9.24 6.98
CA LEU A 54 9.41 -8.80 7.42
C LEU A 54 9.36 -7.41 8.06
N CYS A 55 8.25 -6.68 7.91
CA CYS A 55 8.05 -5.38 8.52
C CYS A 55 7.92 -5.51 10.04
N LYS A 56 8.95 -5.08 10.77
CA LYS A 56 9.00 -5.12 12.23
C LYS A 56 8.14 -4.03 12.89
N ASP A 57 7.64 -3.09 12.09
CA ASP A 57 6.81 -2.01 12.56
C ASP A 57 5.34 -2.42 12.63
N ASN A 58 4.91 -2.79 13.84
CA ASN A 58 3.53 -3.17 14.10
C ASN A 58 2.54 -1.99 14.12
N ASP A 59 3.04 -0.76 14.03
CA ASP A 59 2.25 0.48 14.02
C ASP A 59 2.16 1.11 12.62
N LEU A 60 2.77 0.51 11.59
CA LEU A 60 2.60 0.93 10.19
C LEU A 60 1.50 0.09 9.51
N PHE A 61 0.54 0.76 8.89
CA PHE A 61 -0.49 0.16 8.04
C PHE A 61 -0.44 0.72 6.64
N ILE A 62 -0.85 -0.11 5.70
CA ILE A 62 -1.00 0.25 4.30
C ILE A 62 -2.46 0.09 3.94
N ILE A 63 -3.03 1.17 3.42
CA ILE A 63 -4.39 1.17 2.89
C ILE A 63 -4.28 1.09 1.39
N ASP A 64 -4.92 0.07 0.82
CA ASP A 64 -5.03 -0.12 -0.61
C ASP A 64 -6.41 0.35 -1.05
N PHE A 65 -6.42 1.39 -1.88
CA PHE A 65 -7.59 1.92 -2.55
C PHE A 65 -7.67 1.29 -3.94
N ASP A 66 -8.50 0.26 -4.08
CA ASP A 66 -8.83 -0.33 -5.36
C ASP A 66 -9.95 0.48 -6.02
N ILE A 67 -9.55 1.32 -6.98
CA ILE A 67 -10.39 2.36 -7.60
C ILE A 67 -11.30 1.79 -8.69
N ASP A 68 -10.95 0.65 -9.26
CA ASP A 68 -11.66 0.06 -10.40
C ASP A 68 -11.83 -1.44 -10.20
N HIS A 69 -12.40 -1.82 -9.06
CA HIS A 69 -12.66 -3.21 -8.73
C HIS A 69 -13.44 -3.95 -9.85
N ALA A 70 -14.40 -3.25 -10.47
CA ALA A 70 -15.23 -3.79 -11.54
C ALA A 70 -14.55 -3.79 -12.93
N GLY A 71 -13.38 -3.16 -13.09
CA GLY A 71 -12.67 -3.06 -14.37
C GLY A 71 -13.42 -2.25 -15.45
N LYS A 72 -14.25 -1.29 -15.04
CA LYS A 72 -15.14 -0.53 -15.94
C LYS A 72 -14.67 0.89 -16.21
N LEU A 73 -13.71 1.39 -15.44
CA LEU A 73 -13.27 2.77 -15.53
C LEU A 73 -12.15 2.93 -16.55
N ASN A 74 -12.21 3.99 -17.35
CA ASN A 74 -11.08 4.39 -18.17
C ASN A 74 -10.03 5.16 -17.34
N GLU A 75 -8.83 5.36 -17.89
CA GLU A 75 -7.73 6.03 -17.16
C GLU A 75 -8.02 7.48 -16.77
N GLU A 76 -8.83 8.21 -17.55
CA GLU A 76 -9.23 9.58 -17.21
C GLU A 76 -10.15 9.60 -15.98
N GLU A 77 -11.09 8.66 -15.90
CA GLU A 77 -11.98 8.49 -14.75
C GLU A 77 -11.20 8.07 -13.51
N LYS A 78 -10.28 7.11 -13.63
CA LYS A 78 -9.40 6.70 -12.53
C LYS A 78 -8.55 7.87 -12.04
N GLU A 79 -7.99 8.67 -12.94
CA GLU A 79 -7.18 9.84 -12.56
C GLU A 79 -8.00 10.90 -11.82
N LYS A 80 -9.24 11.17 -12.28
CA LYS A 80 -10.15 12.08 -11.58
C LYS A 80 -10.46 11.61 -10.16
N ILE A 81 -10.62 10.31 -9.94
CA ILE A 81 -10.83 9.75 -8.61
C ILE A 81 -9.57 9.90 -7.75
N ARG A 82 -8.40 9.52 -8.27
CA ARG A 82 -7.11 9.65 -7.58
C ARG A 82 -6.89 11.08 -7.08
N GLN A 83 -6.98 12.07 -7.96
CA GLN A 83 -6.71 13.47 -7.61
C GLN A 83 -7.80 14.06 -6.71
N ASN A 84 -9.05 14.06 -7.16
CA ASN A 84 -10.10 14.86 -6.53
C ASN A 84 -10.68 14.24 -5.26
N ARG A 85 -10.53 12.93 -5.07
CA ARG A 85 -11.24 12.20 -4.01
C ARG A 85 -10.31 11.49 -3.05
N ILE A 86 -9.11 11.10 -3.49
CA ILE A 86 -8.12 10.44 -2.62
C ILE A 86 -7.05 11.45 -2.23
N SER A 87 -6.18 11.87 -3.14
CA SER A 87 -5.03 12.74 -2.82
C SER A 87 -5.43 14.06 -2.16
N ASN A 88 -6.52 14.71 -2.62
CA ASN A 88 -6.96 16.00 -2.07
C ASN A 88 -7.75 15.90 -0.76
N LYS A 89 -8.29 14.71 -0.41
CA LYS A 89 -9.10 14.51 0.80
C LYS A 89 -8.34 13.80 1.91
N LEU A 90 -7.37 12.96 1.57
CA LEU A 90 -6.51 12.32 2.55
C LEU A 90 -5.70 13.39 3.30
N SER A 91 -5.51 13.18 4.59
CA SER A 91 -4.72 14.04 5.46
C SER A 91 -3.32 14.30 4.88
N GLN A 92 -2.80 15.52 5.09
CA GLN A 92 -1.57 16.00 4.46
C GLN A 92 -0.30 15.19 4.78
N ASN A 93 -0.31 14.31 5.79
CA ASN A 93 0.87 13.53 6.18
C ASN A 93 0.71 12.03 5.90
N VAL A 94 0.35 11.66 4.68
CA VAL A 94 0.20 10.27 4.25
C VAL A 94 0.98 10.05 2.97
N TRP A 95 1.92 9.12 2.97
CA TRP A 95 2.68 8.81 1.76
C TRP A 95 1.84 8.00 0.78
N LEU A 96 1.71 8.50 -0.45
CA LEU A 96 0.84 7.97 -1.47
C LEU A 96 1.63 7.42 -2.65
N ILE A 97 1.27 6.22 -3.08
CA ILE A 97 1.86 5.52 -4.21
C ILE A 97 0.75 5.06 -5.15
N GLN A 98 0.83 5.44 -6.43
CA GLN A 98 0.00 4.88 -7.48
C GLN A 98 0.58 3.56 -7.97
N ILE A 99 -0.27 2.52 -8.00
CA ILE A 99 0.10 1.17 -8.44
C ILE A 99 -0.34 0.89 -9.87
N ALA A 100 0.15 -0.21 -10.44
CA ALA A 100 -0.04 -0.55 -11.85
C ALA A 100 -1.50 -0.71 -12.29
N SER A 101 -2.36 -1.22 -11.40
CA SER A 101 -3.81 -1.33 -11.66
C SER A 101 -4.52 0.03 -11.75
N GLY A 102 -3.85 1.12 -11.36
CA GLY A 102 -4.41 2.45 -11.23
C GLY A 102 -4.94 2.78 -9.84
N GLY A 103 -4.88 1.84 -8.88
CA GLY A 103 -5.18 2.07 -7.46
C GLY A 103 -4.12 2.91 -6.73
N ILE A 104 -4.32 3.11 -5.43
CA ILE A 104 -3.40 3.87 -4.56
C ILE A 104 -3.08 3.08 -3.29
N TYR A 105 -1.80 2.97 -2.95
CA TYR A 105 -1.37 2.64 -1.59
C TYR A 105 -1.15 3.91 -0.77
N ALA A 106 -1.65 3.90 0.47
CA ALA A 106 -1.48 4.96 1.45
C ALA A 106 -0.87 4.41 2.74
N TYR A 107 0.26 5.00 3.17
CA TYR A 107 0.99 4.58 4.36
C TYR A 107 0.59 5.42 5.56
N CYS A 108 0.17 4.76 6.65
CA CYS A 108 -0.45 5.41 7.80
C CYS A 108 -0.10 4.72 9.11
N ASN A 109 -0.31 5.42 10.22
CA ASN A 109 -0.17 4.84 11.55
C ASN A 109 -1.42 4.06 11.97
N ARG A 110 -1.21 2.87 12.52
CA ARG A 110 -2.25 2.02 13.11
C ARG A 110 -2.85 2.67 14.37
N ASN A 111 -2.04 3.40 15.13
CA ASN A 111 -2.42 4.09 16.36
C ASN A 111 -3.16 3.19 17.39
N GLY A 112 -2.74 1.93 17.50
CA GLY A 112 -3.36 0.96 18.42
C GLY A 112 -4.65 0.28 17.93
N SER A 113 -5.09 0.55 16.69
CA SER A 113 -6.26 -0.10 16.07
C SER A 113 -6.11 -1.63 16.00
N LYS A 114 -7.03 -2.42 16.55
CA LYS A 114 -6.89 -3.90 16.66
C LYS A 114 -7.28 -4.66 15.37
N ILE A 115 -6.74 -4.26 14.22
CA ILE A 115 -6.87 -5.03 12.97
C ILE A 115 -5.80 -6.14 12.99
N SER A 116 -6.25 -7.40 12.96
CA SER A 116 -5.41 -8.61 13.10
C SER A 116 -5.18 -9.37 11.79
N SER A 117 -5.79 -8.91 10.69
CA SER A 117 -5.70 -9.54 9.36
C SER A 117 -6.03 -8.52 8.29
N ASN A 118 -5.70 -8.83 7.04
CA ASN A 118 -6.24 -8.08 5.90
C ASN A 118 -7.76 -8.01 6.03
N LYS A 119 -8.31 -6.80 5.98
CA LYS A 119 -9.75 -6.57 6.07
C LYS A 119 -10.14 -5.57 5.00
N ASN A 120 -11.13 -5.94 4.20
CA ASN A 120 -11.94 -4.94 3.50
C ASN A 120 -12.62 -4.12 4.59
N LYS A 121 -12.28 -2.83 4.65
CA LYS A 121 -12.77 -1.92 5.68
C LYS A 121 -14.01 -1.17 5.22
N LYS A 122 -14.13 -0.92 3.92
CA LYS A 122 -15.19 -0.09 3.36
C LYS A 122 -15.24 -0.27 1.85
N VAL A 123 -16.44 -0.37 1.32
CA VAL A 123 -16.75 0.01 -0.06
C VAL A 123 -17.27 1.43 0.03
N VAL A 124 -16.55 2.41 -0.53
CA VAL A 124 -17.07 3.78 -0.59
C VAL A 124 -17.64 4.00 -1.98
N ILE A 125 -18.94 4.23 -2.05
CA ILE A 125 -19.59 4.68 -3.28
C ILE A 125 -19.26 6.17 -3.46
N TYR A 126 -18.46 6.49 -4.47
CA TYR A 126 -18.18 7.85 -4.89
C TYR A 126 -19.01 8.20 -6.13
N GLY A 127 -19.61 9.40 -6.13
CA GLY A 127 -20.49 9.84 -7.22
C GLY A 127 -21.82 9.07 -7.25
N TYR A 128 -22.25 8.66 -8.44
CA TYR A 128 -23.52 7.96 -8.63
C TYR A 128 -23.42 6.44 -8.48
N SER A 129 -22.21 5.84 -8.57
CA SER A 129 -22.05 4.37 -8.54
C SER A 129 -20.62 3.81 -8.47
N GLN A 130 -19.57 4.61 -8.20
CA GLN A 130 -18.19 4.08 -8.22
C GLN A 130 -17.80 3.52 -6.87
N GLU A 131 -17.64 2.20 -6.79
CA GLU A 131 -17.19 1.50 -5.59
C GLU A 131 -15.65 1.54 -5.50
N ILE A 132 -15.13 2.24 -4.50
CA ILE A 132 -13.72 2.14 -4.12
C ILE A 132 -13.61 1.17 -2.97
N ASP A 133 -12.91 0.07 -3.23
CA ASP A 133 -12.62 -0.93 -2.22
C ASP A 133 -11.40 -0.51 -1.41
N ILE A 134 -11.59 -0.43 -0.09
CA ILE A 134 -10.53 -0.03 0.84
C ILE A 134 -10.10 -1.26 1.64
N PHE A 135 -8.86 -1.70 1.40
CA PHE A 135 -8.26 -2.79 2.14
C PHE A 135 -7.17 -2.27 3.07
N VAL A 136 -7.23 -2.64 4.35
CA VAL A 136 -6.07 -2.50 5.22
C VAL A 136 -5.21 -3.74 5.03
N GLN A 137 -4.00 -3.55 4.50
CA GLN A 137 -3.00 -4.59 4.32
C GLN A 137 -2.08 -4.67 5.55
N THR A 138 -1.94 -5.88 6.07
CA THR A 138 -1.02 -6.28 7.14
C THR A 138 -0.44 -7.67 6.79
N TYR A 139 0.57 -8.15 7.51
CA TYR A 139 0.94 -9.55 7.39
C TYR A 139 -0.27 -10.44 7.69
N ALA A 140 -0.47 -11.49 6.89
CA ALA A 140 -1.63 -12.36 6.99
C ALA A 140 -1.19 -13.83 7.06
N HIS A 141 -1.85 -14.58 7.93
CA HIS A 141 -1.77 -16.04 7.96
C HIS A 141 -3.10 -16.61 7.46
N LYS A 142 -3.03 -17.61 6.59
CA LYS A 142 -4.19 -18.37 6.12
C LYS A 142 -3.90 -19.85 6.29
N ASP A 143 -4.79 -20.57 6.97
CA ASP A 143 -4.68 -22.02 7.21
C ASP A 143 -3.34 -22.45 7.83
N GLY A 144 -2.83 -21.66 8.78
CA GLY A 144 -1.54 -21.90 9.44
C GLY A 144 -0.31 -21.64 8.58
N LYS A 145 -0.48 -21.17 7.34
CA LYS A 145 0.60 -20.77 6.44
C LYS A 145 0.65 -19.27 6.29
N GLN A 146 1.86 -18.74 6.20
CA GLN A 146 2.09 -17.34 5.85
C GLN A 146 1.61 -17.11 4.41
N VAL A 147 0.81 -16.07 4.21
CA VAL A 147 0.45 -15.59 2.87
C VAL A 147 1.45 -14.49 2.52
N GLU A 148 2.16 -14.64 1.40
CA GLU A 148 3.01 -13.58 0.89
C GLU A 148 2.15 -12.33 0.65
N ASN A 149 2.43 -11.26 1.40
CA ASN A 149 1.74 -10.00 1.25
C ASN A 149 2.78 -8.90 0.99
N ARG A 150 2.98 -8.62 -0.31
CA ARG A 150 3.99 -7.68 -0.79
C ARG A 150 3.32 -6.44 -1.37
N VAL A 151 3.85 -5.28 -1.00
CA VAL A 151 3.43 -3.97 -1.54
C VAL A 151 4.59 -3.36 -2.31
N MET A 152 4.36 -2.95 -3.56
CA MET A 152 5.42 -2.38 -4.38
C MET A 152 5.83 -1.00 -3.89
N LEU A 153 7.12 -0.71 -4.00
CA LEU A 153 7.71 0.61 -3.75
C LEU A 153 7.78 1.43 -5.04
N PRO A 154 7.94 2.77 -4.94
CA PRO A 154 8.16 3.60 -6.11
C PRO A 154 9.39 3.16 -6.90
N ASP A 155 9.46 3.59 -8.17
CA ASP A 155 10.49 3.21 -9.15
C ASP A 155 10.48 1.73 -9.58
N SER A 156 9.60 0.94 -8.98
CA SER A 156 9.31 -0.43 -9.41
C SER A 156 8.46 -0.46 -10.67
N LYS A 157 8.55 -1.59 -11.39
CA LYS A 157 7.75 -1.85 -12.58
C LYS A 157 7.00 -3.16 -12.41
N GLU A 158 5.71 -3.13 -12.73
CA GLU A 158 4.85 -4.31 -12.72
C GLU A 158 4.37 -4.62 -14.14
N GLY A 159 4.35 -5.89 -14.49
CA GLY A 159 3.83 -6.36 -15.75
C GLY A 159 2.42 -6.90 -15.58
N ILE A 160 1.44 -6.25 -16.21
CA ILE A 160 0.07 -6.73 -16.25
C ILE A 160 -0.13 -7.44 -17.58
N MET A 161 -0.67 -8.65 -17.54
CA MET A 161 -1.05 -9.38 -18.75
C MET A 161 -2.45 -8.98 -19.16
N ASP A 162 -2.56 -8.33 -20.31
CA ASP A 162 -3.82 -8.18 -20.99
C ASP A 162 -4.22 -9.56 -21.55
N LYS A 163 -5.30 -10.11 -21.00
CA LYS A 163 -5.78 -11.46 -21.35
C LYS A 163 -6.42 -11.49 -22.73
N ASP A 164 -6.94 -10.35 -23.21
CA ASP A 164 -7.66 -10.27 -24.47
C ASP A 164 -6.70 -10.22 -25.66
N VAL A 165 -5.57 -9.53 -25.50
CA VAL A 165 -4.55 -9.40 -26.56
C VAL A 165 -3.25 -10.16 -26.32
N GLN A 166 -3.17 -10.97 -25.25
CA GLN A 166 -1.96 -11.72 -24.82
C GLN A 166 -0.68 -10.86 -24.76
N LYS A 167 -0.85 -9.57 -24.46
CA LYS A 167 0.25 -8.60 -24.40
C LYS A 167 0.56 -8.28 -22.94
N LYS A 168 1.84 -8.24 -22.60
CA LYS A 168 2.30 -7.76 -21.29
C LYS A 168 2.53 -6.26 -21.36
N GLU A 169 1.76 -5.50 -20.59
CA GLU A 169 1.94 -4.07 -20.42
C GLU A 169 2.73 -3.80 -19.15
N ILE A 170 3.74 -2.93 -19.27
CA ILE A 170 4.64 -2.60 -18.15
C ILE A 170 4.19 -1.26 -17.59
N HIS A 171 3.79 -1.27 -16.33
CA HIS A 171 3.36 -0.09 -15.60
C HIS A 171 4.42 0.30 -14.58
N HIS A 172 4.65 1.60 -14.49
CA HIS A 172 5.52 2.18 -13.48
C HIS A 172 4.73 2.46 -12.21
N ILE A 173 5.26 2.01 -11.09
CA ILE A 173 4.76 2.37 -9.76
C ILE A 173 5.26 3.79 -9.45
N LYS A 174 4.33 4.71 -9.20
CA LYS A 174 4.63 6.14 -9.09
C LYS A 174 4.38 6.64 -7.69
N GLN A 175 5.30 7.45 -7.19
CA GLN A 175 5.06 8.24 -5.99
C GLN A 175 4.17 9.45 -6.34
N LEU A 176 3.15 9.71 -5.53
CA LEU A 176 2.19 10.81 -5.76
C LEU A 176 2.50 12.06 -4.92
N ASN A 177 3.31 11.94 -3.85
CA ASN A 177 3.72 13.06 -3.00
C ASN A 177 5.10 12.83 -2.35
N GLU A 178 5.74 13.87 -1.84
CA GLU A 178 7.12 13.83 -1.32
C GLU A 178 7.23 13.41 0.16
N LEU A 179 6.40 12.47 0.61
CA LEU A 179 6.30 12.09 2.04
C LEU A 179 7.06 10.83 2.43
N TYR A 180 7.90 10.29 1.55
CA TYR A 180 8.71 9.10 1.85
C TYR A 180 9.64 9.27 3.07
N ASN A 181 10.15 10.49 3.27
CA ASN A 181 10.99 10.86 4.41
C ASN A 181 10.19 11.52 5.55
N ALA A 182 8.86 11.53 5.49
CA ALA A 182 8.04 12.11 6.54
C ALA A 182 8.05 11.23 7.80
N THR A 183 7.89 11.88 8.95
CA THR A 183 7.66 11.24 10.25
C THR A 183 6.21 11.46 10.67
N HIS A 184 5.73 10.75 11.69
CA HIS A 184 4.38 10.88 12.25
C HIS A 184 3.27 10.83 11.19
N PRO A 185 3.24 9.83 10.29
CA PRO A 185 2.20 9.75 9.28
C PRO A 185 0.81 9.71 9.93
N ALA A 186 -0.19 10.20 9.21
CA ALA A 186 -1.54 10.28 9.74
C ALA A 186 -2.07 8.89 10.13
N SER A 187 -3.05 8.85 11.03
CA SER A 187 -3.60 7.59 11.51
C SER A 187 -4.63 7.01 10.55
N LEU A 188 -4.91 5.71 10.69
CA LEU A 188 -6.03 5.07 9.99
C LEU A 188 -7.36 5.81 10.19
N TYR A 189 -7.61 6.32 11.41
CA TYR A 189 -8.81 7.09 11.73
C TYR A 189 -8.85 8.42 10.97
N ASP A 190 -7.71 9.13 10.90
CA ASP A 190 -7.61 10.38 10.14
C ASP A 190 -7.88 10.21 8.64
N ILE A 191 -7.71 8.99 8.12
CA ILE A 191 -7.89 8.65 6.71
C ILE A 191 -9.31 8.16 6.41
N LEU A 192 -9.89 7.30 7.26
CA LEU A 192 -11.14 6.59 6.96
C LEU A 192 -12.39 7.21 7.59
N ASP A 193 -12.24 7.89 8.72
CA ASP A 193 -13.34 8.29 9.61
C ASP A 193 -13.41 9.82 9.84
N LYS A 194 -12.61 10.60 9.11
CA LYS A 194 -12.71 12.07 9.07
C LYS A 194 -13.72 12.58 8.05
#